data_AF-A0A7W8MGQ6-F1
#
_entry.id   AF-A0A7W8MGQ6-F1
#
_cell.length_a   1.000
_cell.length_b   1.000
_cell.length_c   1.000
_cell.angle_alpha   90.00
_cell.angle_beta   90.00
_cell.angle_gamma   90.00
#
_symmetry.space_group_name_H-M   'P 1'
#
loop_
_entity.id
_entity.type
_entity.pdbx_description
1 polymer ?
#
loop_
_entity_poly.entity_id
_entity_poly.type
_entity_poly.pdbx_seq_one_letter_code
_entity_poly.pdbx_strand_id
1 'polypeptide(L)'
;MTVWQQAEILFGLIVYTVVWMRGGPPERLAVGVLLIHNLTSFVTWRWEIEASYTASMIRESVSLLIFGGLWFRSNRWWPAVMAAATCLLLLTYALWMLHAAVAHFAVASARVGLWFLIDLVLLLSVFERWVAGEPPAGSAAWAKAARATAAKRRAASPTAPPTPPRPSVP
;
A
#
# COMPACT_ATOMS: atom_id res chain seq x y z
N MET A 1 7.50 20.82 -15.21
CA MET A 1 6.34 20.18 -14.56
C MET A 1 5.09 20.57 -15.33
N THR A 2 4.20 19.61 -15.61
CA THR A 2 2.92 19.88 -16.28
C THR A 2 1.87 20.35 -15.27
N VAL A 3 0.79 21.00 -15.73
CA VAL A 3 -0.35 21.42 -14.87
C VAL A 3 -0.95 20.23 -14.13
N TRP A 4 -1.02 19.07 -14.79
CA TRP A 4 -1.51 17.83 -14.19
C TRP A 4 -0.65 17.34 -13.02
N GLN A 5 0.68 17.43 -13.13
CA GLN A 5 1.59 17.08 -12.03
C GLN A 5 1.45 18.03 -10.84
N GLN A 6 1.21 19.32 -11.09
CA GLN A 6 0.98 20.28 -10.00
C GLN A 6 -0.35 19.99 -9.29
N ALA A 7 -1.41 19.71 -10.05
CA ALA A 7 -2.70 19.34 -9.50
C ALA A 7 -2.63 18.06 -8.67
N GLU A 8 -1.91 17.05 -9.16
CA GLU A 8 -1.64 15.79 -8.46
C GLU A 8 -0.90 16.03 -7.13
N ILE A 9 0.17 16.84 -7.13
CA ILE A 9 0.91 17.16 -5.90
C ILE A 9 0.04 17.89 -4.89
N LEU A 10 -0.73 18.89 -5.33
CA LEU A 10 -1.63 19.64 -4.46
C LEU A 10 -2.72 18.73 -3.88
N PHE A 11 -3.33 17.89 -4.72
CA PHE A 11 -4.32 16.92 -4.29
C PHE A 11 -3.74 15.93 -3.29
N GLY A 12 -2.59 15.33 -3.60
CA GLY A 12 -1.85 14.42 -2.72
C GLY A 12 -1.53 15.07 -1.38
N LEU A 13 -1.05 16.32 -1.35
CA LEU A 13 -0.78 17.05 -0.10
C LEU A 13 -2.03 17.24 0.76
N ILE A 14 -3.17 17.56 0.15
CA ILE A 14 -4.45 17.69 0.86
C ILE A 14 -4.84 16.33 1.44
N VAL A 15 -4.78 15.26 0.64
CA VAL A 15 -5.07 13.89 1.07
C VAL A 15 -4.16 13.49 2.22
N TYR A 16 -2.85 13.70 2.09
CA TYR A 16 -1.86 13.35 3.10
C TYR A 16 -2.11 14.10 4.40
N THR A 17 -2.49 15.38 4.33
CA THR A 17 -2.84 16.18 5.52
C THR A 17 -4.06 15.60 6.22
N VAL A 18 -5.14 15.32 5.47
CA VAL A 18 -6.36 14.72 6.04
C VAL A 18 -6.07 13.37 6.67
N VAL A 19 -5.36 12.51 5.95
CA VAL A 19 -5.01 11.15 6.39
C VAL A 19 -4.04 11.18 7.56
N TRP A 20 -3.12 12.13 7.63
CA TRP A 20 -2.21 12.27 8.76
C TRP A 20 -2.97 12.62 10.04
N MET A 21 -3.90 13.57 9.94
CA MET A 21 -4.70 14.06 11.06
C MET A 21 -5.74 13.04 11.54
N ARG A 22 -6.37 12.29 10.62
CA ARG A 22 -7.52 11.40 10.92
C ARG A 22 -7.23 9.91 10.81
N GLY A 23 -6.16 9.52 10.12
CA GLY A 23 -5.73 8.13 9.94
C GLY A 23 -5.09 7.55 11.19
N GLY A 24 -5.08 6.22 11.28
CA GLY A 24 -4.32 5.47 12.27
C GLY A 24 -2.87 5.24 11.80
N PRO A 25 -2.05 4.49 12.57
CA PRO A 25 -0.69 4.14 12.20
C PRO A 25 -0.53 3.49 10.82
N PRO A 26 -1.42 2.57 10.33
CA PRO A 26 -1.21 1.99 9.00
C PRO A 26 -1.45 3.01 7.89
N GLU A 27 -2.44 3.91 8.02
CA GLU A 27 -2.68 4.96 7.03
C GLU A 27 -1.58 6.03 7.09
N ARG A 28 -1.08 6.39 8.29
CA ARG A 28 0.07 7.31 8.45
C ARG A 28 1.36 6.73 7.88
N LEU A 29 1.58 5.41 8.00
CA LEU A 29 2.70 4.75 7.35
C LEU A 29 2.59 4.86 5.84
N ALA A 30 1.40 4.63 5.27
CA ALA A 30 1.17 4.81 3.84
C ALA A 30 1.47 6.24 3.40
N VAL A 31 0.99 7.26 4.12
CA VAL A 31 1.35 8.67 3.87
C VAL A 31 2.86 8.87 3.91
N GLY A 32 3.56 8.34 4.91
CA GLY A 32 5.01 8.44 5.01
C GLY A 32 5.74 7.84 3.80
N VAL A 33 5.30 6.67 3.34
CA VAL A 33 5.84 6.00 2.14
C VAL A 33 5.59 6.84 0.89
N LEU A 34 4.39 7.40 0.73
CA LEU A 34 4.04 8.24 -0.43
C LEU A 34 4.77 9.59 -0.41
N LEU A 35 4.98 10.19 0.76
CA LEU A 35 5.80 11.40 0.91
C LEU A 35 7.26 11.13 0.52
N ILE A 36 7.85 10.03 1.00
CA ILE A 36 9.20 9.62 0.61
C ILE A 36 9.26 9.32 -0.89
N HIS A 37 8.23 8.68 -1.44
CA HIS A 37 8.10 8.44 -2.88
C HIS A 37 8.11 9.76 -3.66
N ASN A 38 7.32 10.75 -3.25
CA ASN A 38 7.27 12.06 -3.90
C ASN A 38 8.59 12.82 -3.77
N LEU A 39 9.23 12.77 -2.59
CA LEU A 39 10.53 13.40 -2.36
C LEU A 39 11.62 12.78 -3.25
N THR A 40 11.67 11.45 -3.29
CA THR A 40 12.62 10.75 -4.16
C THR A 40 12.36 11.04 -5.63
N SER A 41 11.09 11.13 -6.05
CA SER A 41 10.72 11.58 -7.40
C SER A 41 11.28 12.94 -7.75
N PHE A 42 11.23 13.88 -6.81
CA PHE A 42 11.74 15.23 -7.01
C PHE A 42 13.26 15.23 -7.19
N VAL A 43 13.97 14.43 -6.37
CA VAL A 43 15.42 14.29 -6.46
C VAL A 43 15.85 13.59 -7.76
N THR A 44 15.14 12.53 -8.17
CA THR A 44 15.47 11.76 -9.38
C THR A 44 14.91 12.37 -10.66
N TRP A 45 14.13 13.44 -10.59
CA TRP A 45 13.51 14.09 -11.75
C TRP A 45 14.51 14.41 -12.87
N ARG A 46 15.72 14.89 -12.51
CA ARG A 46 16.77 15.17 -13.51
C ARG A 46 17.31 13.90 -14.18
N TRP A 47 17.38 12.78 -13.48
CA TRP A 47 17.89 11.51 -14.00
C TRP A 47 16.87 10.79 -14.91
N GLU A 48 15.58 11.02 -14.67
CA GLU A 48 14.50 10.45 -15.49
C GLU A 48 14.40 11.11 -16.88
N ILE A 49 14.85 12.36 -17.00
CA ILE A 49 14.91 13.07 -18.30
C ILE A 49 15.95 12.44 -19.24
N GLU A 50 17.02 11.84 -18.69
CA GLU A 50 18.07 11.16 -19.47
C GLU A 50 17.73 9.70 -19.83
N ALA A 51 16.44 9.35 -19.83
CA ALA A 51 15.90 8.05 -20.27
C ALA A 51 16.27 6.82 -19.41
N SER A 52 16.80 7.01 -18.21
CA SER A 52 16.98 5.92 -17.23
C SER A 52 15.72 5.72 -16.39
N TYR A 53 14.78 4.91 -16.89
CA TYR A 53 13.55 4.55 -16.17
C TYR A 53 13.79 3.56 -15.01
N THR A 54 15.02 3.07 -14.87
CA THR A 54 15.44 2.13 -13.83
C THR A 54 15.17 2.68 -12.43
N ALA A 55 15.44 3.97 -12.20
CA ALA A 55 15.19 4.59 -10.90
C ALA A 55 13.70 4.60 -10.53
N SER A 56 12.83 4.93 -11.49
CA SER A 56 11.38 4.90 -11.30
C SER A 56 10.87 3.48 -11.03
N MET A 57 11.32 2.49 -11.81
CA MET A 57 10.91 1.09 -11.62
C MET A 57 11.34 0.54 -10.25
N ILE A 58 12.56 0.83 -9.80
CA ILE A 58 13.03 0.41 -8.46
C ILE A 58 12.14 1.00 -7.38
N ARG A 59 11.86 2.31 -7.47
CA ARG A 59 11.01 3.02 -6.52
C ARG A 59 9.60 2.44 -6.45
N GLU A 60 8.98 2.20 -7.60
CA GLU A 60 7.63 1.58 -7.68
C GLU A 60 7.64 0.12 -7.17
N SER A 61 8.73 -0.61 -7.40
CA SER A 61 8.91 -1.97 -6.86
C SER A 61 8.99 -1.96 -5.33
N VAL A 62 9.71 -1.00 -4.75
CA VAL A 62 9.78 -0.82 -3.30
C VAL A 62 8.39 -0.48 -2.74
N SER A 63 7.67 0.45 -3.36
CA SER A 63 6.29 0.78 -2.97
C SER A 63 5.37 -0.45 -3.04
N LEU A 64 5.47 -1.25 -4.11
CA LEU A 64 4.70 -2.49 -4.26
C LEU A 64 5.01 -3.49 -3.15
N LEU A 65 6.29 -3.67 -2.78
CA LEU A 65 6.67 -4.58 -1.70
C LEU A 65 6.11 -4.11 -0.35
N ILE A 66 6.12 -2.80 -0.10
CA ILE A 66 5.57 -2.21 1.14
C ILE A 66 4.05 -2.39 1.19
N PHE A 67 3.32 -2.00 0.14
CA PHE A 67 1.86 -2.11 0.11
C PHE A 67 1.38 -3.56 0.02
N GLY A 68 2.09 -4.41 -0.72
CA GLY A 68 1.86 -5.86 -0.75
C GLY A 68 2.09 -6.48 0.63
N GLY A 69 3.18 -6.11 1.32
CA GLY A 69 3.42 -6.52 2.71
C GLY A 69 2.32 -6.05 3.66
N LEU A 70 1.87 -4.81 3.51
CA LEU A 70 0.73 -4.24 4.25
C LEU A 70 -0.56 -5.02 4.00
N TRP A 71 -0.84 -5.45 2.77
CA TRP A 71 -2.02 -6.25 2.44
C TRP A 71 -2.06 -7.62 3.17
N PHE A 72 -0.90 -8.25 3.36
CA PHE A 72 -0.81 -9.50 4.13
C PHE A 72 -1.01 -9.26 5.64
N ARG A 73 -0.60 -8.10 6.16
CA ARG A 73 -0.67 -7.79 7.60
C ARG A 73 -1.97 -7.12 8.02
N SER A 74 -2.57 -6.33 7.13
CA SER A 74 -3.76 -5.52 7.38
C SER A 74 -5.03 -6.31 7.14
N ASN A 75 -6.03 -6.13 8.02
CA ASN A 75 -7.38 -6.64 7.79
C ASN A 75 -8.28 -5.69 6.97
N ARG A 76 -7.70 -4.63 6.40
CA ARG A 76 -8.43 -3.63 5.59
C ARG A 76 -8.25 -3.91 4.10
N TRP A 77 -9.20 -3.44 3.30
CA TRP A 77 -9.22 -3.65 1.84
C TRP A 77 -8.26 -2.70 1.10
N TRP A 78 -8.06 -1.48 1.59
CA TRP A 78 -7.31 -0.43 0.89
C TRP A 78 -5.86 -0.79 0.52
N PRO A 79 -5.07 -1.53 1.33
CA PRO A 79 -3.70 -1.86 0.94
C PRO A 79 -3.66 -2.81 -0.25
N ALA A 80 -4.67 -3.66 -0.42
CA ALA A 80 -4.78 -4.55 -1.56
C ALA A 80 -4.97 -3.76 -2.86
N VAL A 81 -5.82 -2.73 -2.82
CA VAL A 81 -6.09 -1.87 -3.97
C VAL A 81 -4.89 -1.00 -4.30
N MET A 82 -4.20 -0.44 -3.30
CA MET A 82 -2.94 0.27 -3.53
C MET A 82 -1.88 -0.64 -4.15
N ALA A 83 -1.68 -1.86 -3.63
CA ALA A 83 -0.73 -2.81 -4.20
C ALA A 83 -1.09 -3.18 -5.66
N ALA A 84 -2.38 -3.37 -5.97
CA ALA A 84 -2.83 -3.61 -7.33
C ALA A 84 -2.57 -2.42 -8.26
N ALA A 85 -2.82 -1.19 -7.81
CA ALA A 85 -2.53 0.03 -8.55
C ALA A 85 -1.01 0.20 -8.80
N THR A 86 -0.17 -0.07 -7.80
CA THR A 86 1.30 -0.04 -7.97
C THR A 86 1.80 -1.16 -8.90
N CYS A 87 1.17 -2.33 -8.88
CA CYS A 87 1.47 -3.40 -9.83
C CYS A 87 1.14 -2.96 -11.27
N LEU A 88 -0.02 -2.32 -11.47
CA LEU A 88 -0.40 -1.74 -12.75
C LEU A 88 0.60 -0.64 -13.20
N LEU A 89 1.09 0.20 -12.29
CA LEU A 89 2.14 1.18 -12.59
C LEU A 89 3.40 0.48 -13.13
N LEU A 90 3.88 -0.58 -12.47
CA LEU A 90 5.01 -1.38 -12.97
C LEU A 90 4.74 -2.00 -14.34
N LEU A 91 3.52 -2.51 -14.56
CA LEU A 91 3.12 -3.06 -15.84
C LEU A 91 3.16 -2.00 -16.94
N THR A 92 2.80 -0.74 -16.66
CA THR A 92 2.91 0.35 -17.65
C THR A 92 4.35 0.59 -18.09
N TYR A 93 5.33 0.51 -17.19
CA TYR A 93 6.75 0.59 -17.57
C TYR A 93 7.19 -0.60 -18.39
N ALA A 94 6.79 -1.81 -18.00
CA ALA A 94 7.14 -3.03 -18.74
C ALA A 94 6.57 -3.01 -20.17
N LEU A 95 5.31 -2.60 -20.34
CA LEU A 95 4.67 -2.49 -21.66
C LEU A 95 5.35 -1.44 -22.54
N TRP A 96 5.70 -0.29 -21.96
CA TRP A 96 6.40 0.77 -22.68
C TRP A 96 7.81 0.33 -23.12
N MET A 97 8.53 -0.45 -22.29
CA MET A 97 9.82 -1.04 -22.66
C MET A 97 9.72 -2.10 -23.76
N LEU A 98 8.65 -2.91 -23.75
CA LEU A 98 8.46 -3.99 -24.72
C LEU A 98 7.94 -3.51 -26.07
N HIS A 99 7.19 -2.40 -26.10
CA HIS A 99 6.50 -1.93 -27.29
C HIS A 99 6.81 -0.45 -27.56
N ALA A 100 7.78 -0.22 -28.45
CA ALA A 100 8.16 1.13 -28.91
C ALA A 100 7.01 1.90 -29.60
N ALA A 101 5.94 1.19 -30.02
CA ALA A 101 4.75 1.79 -30.63
C ALA A 101 3.75 2.36 -29.61
N VAL A 102 3.93 2.11 -28.30
CA VAL A 102 3.03 2.63 -27.28
C VAL A 102 3.22 4.14 -27.17
N ALA A 103 2.17 4.90 -27.45
CA ALA A 103 2.21 6.35 -27.37
C ALA A 103 2.60 6.82 -25.97
N HIS A 104 3.63 7.66 -25.88
CA HIS A 104 4.10 8.25 -24.62
C HIS A 104 2.99 8.90 -23.80
N PHE A 105 2.03 9.54 -24.47
CA PHE A 105 0.88 10.17 -23.82
C PHE A 105 -0.04 9.18 -23.11
N ALA A 106 -0.24 7.97 -23.65
CA ALA A 106 -1.08 6.95 -23.04
C ALA A 106 -0.44 6.40 -21.74
N VAL A 107 0.88 6.20 -21.74
CA VAL A 107 1.64 5.78 -20.55
C VAL A 107 1.60 6.87 -19.49
N ALA A 108 1.83 8.13 -19.88
CA ALA A 108 1.77 9.26 -18.98
C ALA A 108 0.37 9.41 -18.35
N SER A 109 -0.71 9.31 -19.13
CA SER A 109 -2.07 9.41 -18.61
C SER A 109 -2.43 8.26 -17.68
N ALA A 110 -2.03 7.02 -18.02
CA ALA A 110 -2.26 5.87 -17.16
C ALA A 110 -1.56 6.01 -15.81
N ARG A 111 -0.30 6.50 -15.82
CA ARG A 111 0.45 6.76 -14.59
C ARG A 111 -0.23 7.80 -13.71
N VAL A 112 -0.60 8.95 -14.28
CA VAL A 112 -1.30 10.01 -13.54
C VAL A 112 -2.62 9.47 -12.96
N GLY A 113 -3.42 8.76 -13.75
CA GLY A 113 -4.68 8.17 -13.28
C GLY A 113 -4.50 7.16 -12.14
N LEU A 114 -3.45 6.31 -12.21
CA LEU A 114 -3.14 5.34 -11.15
C LEU A 114 -2.65 6.02 -9.87
N TRP A 115 -1.88 7.10 -9.96
CA TRP A 115 -1.47 7.88 -8.80
C TRP A 115 -2.65 8.57 -8.11
N PHE A 116 -3.53 9.20 -8.90
CA PHE A 116 -4.79 9.72 -8.37
C PHE A 116 -5.64 8.65 -7.68
N LEU A 117 -5.69 7.43 -8.25
CA LEU A 117 -6.40 6.32 -7.64
C LEU A 117 -5.78 5.92 -6.29
N ILE A 118 -4.46 5.88 -6.18
CA ILE A 118 -3.74 5.58 -4.93
C ILE A 118 -4.12 6.60 -3.85
N ASP A 119 -4.06 7.90 -4.16
CA ASP A 119 -4.43 8.97 -3.24
C ASP A 119 -5.91 8.90 -2.83
N LEU A 120 -6.80 8.65 -3.79
CA LEU A 120 -8.24 8.53 -3.54
C LEU A 120 -8.56 7.34 -2.64
N VAL A 121 -7.91 6.19 -2.87
CA VAL A 121 -8.08 4.99 -2.04
C VAL A 121 -7.63 5.25 -0.60
N LEU A 122 -6.53 5.97 -0.42
CA LEU A 122 -6.05 6.35 0.91
C LEU A 122 -7.04 7.28 1.61
N LEU A 123 -7.54 8.30 0.91
CA LEU A 123 -8.56 9.20 1.43
C LEU A 123 -9.83 8.44 1.82
N LEU A 124 -10.31 7.55 0.94
CA LEU A 124 -11.52 6.77 1.15
C LEU A 124 -11.38 5.82 2.33
N SER A 125 -10.20 5.27 2.58
CA SER A 125 -9.94 4.42 3.74
C SER A 125 -10.17 5.14 5.08
N VAL A 126 -9.82 6.42 5.14
CA VAL A 126 -10.04 7.26 6.32
C VAL A 126 -11.48 7.72 6.38
N PHE A 127 -12.07 8.07 5.24
CA PHE A 127 -13.46 8.51 5.14
C PHE A 127 -14.45 7.43 5.56
N GLU A 128 -14.27 6.19 5.09
CA GLU A 128 -15.09 5.03 5.48
C GLU A 128 -15.15 4.90 7.00
N ARG A 129 -14.00 4.96 7.68
CA ARG A 129 -13.92 4.86 9.13
C ARG A 129 -14.53 6.05 9.84
N TRP A 130 -14.32 7.25 9.31
CA TRP A 130 -14.89 8.47 9.88
C TRP A 130 -16.42 8.44 9.82
N VAL A 131 -16.99 8.03 8.68
CA VAL A 131 -18.44 7.86 8.50
C VAL A 131 -18.98 6.73 9.39
N ALA A 132 -18.23 5.65 9.56
CA ALA A 132 -18.58 4.55 10.48
C ALA A 132 -18.44 4.93 11.97
N GLY A 133 -17.92 6.11 12.31
CA GLY A 133 -17.66 6.52 13.69
C GLY A 133 -16.54 5.72 14.37
N GLU A 134 -15.71 5.01 13.60
CA GLU A 134 -14.64 4.18 14.13
C GLU A 134 -13.44 5.05 14.57
N PRO A 135 -12.83 4.77 15.73
CA PRO A 135 -11.61 5.45 16.14
C PRO A 135 -10.45 5.17 15.16
N PRO A 136 -9.38 6.02 15.16
CA PRO A 136 -8.13 5.77 14.46
C PRO A 136 -7.69 4.31 14.53
N ALA A 137 -7.38 3.69 13.39
CA ALA A 137 -7.06 2.28 13.30
C ALA A 137 -5.90 1.96 14.25
N GLY A 138 -6.14 1.15 15.28
CA GLY A 138 -5.12 0.81 16.27
C GLY A 138 -4.22 -0.34 15.84
N SER A 139 -3.45 -0.88 16.79
CA SER A 139 -2.64 -2.09 16.60
C SER A 139 -3.45 -3.29 16.10
N ALA A 140 -4.74 -3.36 16.43
CA ALA A 140 -5.66 -4.40 15.96
C ALA A 140 -5.82 -4.44 14.42
N ALA A 141 -5.59 -3.33 13.72
CA ALA A 141 -5.65 -3.28 12.26
C ALA A 141 -4.56 -4.17 11.60
N TRP A 142 -3.48 -4.47 12.32
CA TRP A 142 -2.35 -5.30 11.88
C TRP A 142 -2.51 -6.79 12.20
N ALA A 143 -3.65 -7.20 12.74
CA ALA A 143 -3.81 -8.52 13.36
C ALA A 143 -3.96 -9.69 12.35
N LYS A 144 -4.08 -9.45 11.04
CA LYS A 144 -4.32 -10.51 10.05
C LYS A 144 -3.17 -11.54 10.04
N ALA A 145 -1.92 -11.07 10.01
CA ALA A 145 -0.74 -11.95 10.03
C ALA A 145 -0.53 -12.67 11.38
N ALA A 146 -0.85 -12.00 12.49
CA ALA A 146 -0.77 -12.60 13.83
C ALA A 146 -1.80 -13.73 14.00
N ARG A 147 -3.03 -13.52 13.49
CA ARG A 147 -4.10 -14.52 13.50
C ARG A 147 -3.77 -15.74 12.63
N ALA A 148 -3.21 -15.53 11.43
CA ALA A 148 -2.78 -16.62 10.57
C ALA A 148 -1.68 -17.47 11.21
N THR A 149 -0.68 -16.83 11.85
CA THR A 149 0.38 -17.53 12.59
C THR A 149 -0.17 -18.30 13.80
N ALA A 150 -1.09 -17.69 14.55
CA ALA A 150 -1.74 -18.35 15.69
C ALA A 150 -2.59 -19.55 15.26
N ALA A 151 -3.33 -19.44 14.15
CA ALA A 151 -4.09 -20.53 13.56
C ALA A 151 -3.18 -21.68 13.12
N LYS A 152 -2.05 -21.38 12.48
CA LYS A 152 -1.05 -22.39 12.09
C LYS A 152 -0.45 -23.10 13.31
N ARG A 153 -0.16 -22.38 14.39
CA ARG A 153 0.32 -22.98 15.66
C ARG A 153 -0.73 -23.89 16.30
N ARG A 154 -2.01 -23.49 16.31
CA ARG A 154 -3.11 -24.33 16.81
C ARG A 154 -3.31 -25.60 15.96
N ALA A 155 -3.19 -25.49 14.64
CA ALA A 155 -3.26 -26.64 13.74
C ALA A 155 -2.06 -27.59 13.91
N ALA A 156 -0.88 -27.07 14.27
CA ALA A 156 0.32 -27.85 14.53
C ALA A 156 0.37 -28.48 15.94
N SER A 157 -0.50 -28.06 16.86
CA SER A 157 -0.68 -28.66 18.18
C SER A 157 -2.10 -29.22 18.31
N PRO A 158 -2.42 -30.35 17.64
CA PRO A 158 -3.61 -31.10 17.98
C PRO A 158 -3.46 -31.53 19.44
N THR A 159 -4.44 -31.13 20.24
CA THR A 159 -4.64 -31.43 21.66
C THR A 159 -4.09 -32.82 22.00
N ALA A 160 -3.12 -32.89 22.92
CA ALA A 160 -2.78 -34.15 23.56
C ALA A 160 -4.09 -34.74 24.14
N PRO A 161 -4.34 -36.05 23.99
CA PRO A 161 -5.57 -36.66 24.48
C PRO A 161 -5.76 -36.39 25.98
N PRO A 162 -7.00 -36.23 26.45
CA PRO A 162 -7.28 -35.97 27.86
C PRO A 162 -6.58 -37.05 28.70
N THR A 163 -5.72 -36.61 29.61
CA THR A 163 -5.02 -37.51 30.53
C THR A 163 -6.08 -38.27 31.34
N PRO A 164 -6.10 -39.61 31.32
CA PRO A 164 -7.10 -40.36 32.06
C PRO A 164 -6.99 -40.04 33.55
N PRO A 165 -8.11 -39.99 34.29
CA PRO A 165 -8.12 -39.66 35.70
C PRO A 165 -7.20 -40.63 36.44
N ARG A 166 -6.29 -40.06 37.25
CA ARG A 166 -5.33 -40.79 38.06
C ARG A 166 -6.11 -41.73 39.01
N PRO A 167 -5.85 -43.05 39.03
CA PRO A 167 -6.50 -43.93 39.99
C PRO A 167 -6.12 -43.49 41.40
N SER A 168 -7.14 -43.24 42.23
CA SER A 168 -6.98 -43.03 43.66
C SER A 168 -6.42 -44.32 44.27
N VAL A 169 -5.19 -44.25 44.77
CA VAL A 169 -4.56 -45.34 45.51
C VAL A 169 -5.24 -45.45 46.88
N PRO A 170 -5.68 -46.64 47.31
CA PRO A 170 -6.30 -46.89 48.61
C PRO A 170 -5.32 -46.73 49.78
#